data_AF-H0HKS7-F1
#
_entry.id   AF-H0HKS7-F1
#
_cell.length_a   1.000
_cell.length_b   1.000
_cell.length_c   1.000
_cell.angle_alpha   90.00
_cell.angle_beta   90.00
_cell.angle_gamma   90.00
#
_symmetry.space_group_name_H-M   'P 1'
#
loop_
_entity.id
_entity.type
_entity.pdbx_description
1 polymer ?
#
loop_
_entity_poly.entity_id
_entity_poly.type
_entity_poly.pdbx_seq_one_letter_code
_entity_poly.pdbx_strand_id
1 'polypeptide(L)' 'MLGDDWMQPGETRIVGYAFLSGREAAEALSLNEHFYIWERRIIGEAKILSPEALTGR' A
#
# COMPACT_ATOMS: atom_id res chain seq x y z
N MET A 1 4.85 4.88 8.36
CA MET A 1 3.45 5.20 8.03
C MET A 1 2.91 6.23 9.03
N LEU A 2 1.90 7.04 8.69
CA LEU A 2 1.17 7.80 9.72
C LEU A 2 0.31 6.81 10.53
N GLY A 3 0.67 6.56 11.80
CA GLY A 3 -0.02 5.58 12.66
C GLY A 3 0.85 4.38 13.08
N ASP A 4 2.08 4.66 13.50
CA ASP A 4 2.87 4.12 14.63
C ASP A 4 2.88 2.66 15.12
N ASP A 5 2.27 1.68 14.45
CA ASP A 5 2.55 0.26 14.76
C ASP A 5 3.31 -0.45 13.63
N TRP A 6 4.28 -1.28 14.00
CA TRP A 6 5.15 -1.99 13.05
C TRP A 6 4.36 -3.15 12.43
N MET A 7 4.50 -3.38 11.13
CA MET A 7 3.99 -4.62 10.51
C MET A 7 4.79 -5.81 11.01
N GLN A 8 4.12 -6.80 11.60
CA GLN A 8 4.73 -8.07 11.97
C GLN A 8 4.79 -9.04 10.77
N PRO A 9 5.73 -9.99 10.74
CA PRO A 9 5.76 -11.01 9.70
C PRO A 9 4.43 -11.79 9.62
N GLY A 10 3.86 -11.89 8.42
CA GLY A 10 2.58 -12.55 8.17
C GLY A 10 1.34 -11.67 8.40
N GLU A 11 1.53 -10.44 8.89
CA GLU A 11 0.43 -9.50 9.07
C GLU A 11 -0.03 -8.89 7.73
N THR A 12 -1.34 -8.70 7.59
CA THR A 12 -1.95 -7.94 6.50
C THR A 12 -2.77 -6.79 7.08
N ARG A 13 -2.60 -5.57 6.54
CA ARG A 13 -3.33 -4.38 6.99
C ARG A 13 -3.60 -3.40 5.85
N ILE A 14 -4.59 -2.55 6.06
CA ILE A 14 -4.93 -1.44 5.16
C ILE A 14 -4.24 -0.17 5.66
N VAL A 15 -3.53 0.51 4.76
CA VAL A 15 -2.64 1.62 5.10
C VAL A 15 -2.76 2.73 4.07
N GLY A 16 -2.66 3.98 4.51
CA GLY A 16 -2.59 5.14 3.63
C GLY A 16 -1.15 5.43 3.19
N TYR A 17 -0.96 5.73 1.91
CA TYR A 17 0.33 6.15 1.34
C TYR A 17 0.22 7.52 0.67
N ALA A 18 1.27 8.33 0.81
CA ALA A 18 1.42 9.59 0.10
C ALA A 18 2.64 9.49 -0.84
N PHE A 19 2.44 9.77 -2.12
CA PHE A 19 3.49 9.75 -3.13
C PHE A 19 4.03 11.16 -3.36
N LEU A 20 5.36 11.31 -3.36
CA LEU A 20 6.01 12.60 -3.59
C LEU A 20 5.98 13.04 -5.07
N SER A 21 5.83 12.09 -5.99
CA SER A 21 5.71 12.34 -7.44
C SER A 21 4.28 12.67 -7.89
N GLY A 22 3.35 12.84 -6.95
CA GLY A 22 1.97 13.17 -7.26
C GLY A 22 1.24 12.04 -7.99
N ARG A 23 0.43 12.40 -8.99
CA ARG A 23 -0.53 11.48 -9.65
C ARG A 23 0.16 10.39 -10.48
N GLU A 24 1.31 10.66 -11.06
CA GLU A 24 2.03 9.72 -11.94
C GLU A 24 2.40 8.42 -11.20
N ALA A 25 2.83 8.49 -9.94
CA ALA A 25 3.12 7.28 -9.17
C ALA A 25 1.86 6.46 -8.87
N ALA A 26 0.75 7.13 -8.56
CA ALA A 26 -0.52 6.43 -8.33
C ALA A 26 -0.98 5.71 -9.60
N GLU A 27 -0.86 6.36 -10.76
CA GLU A 27 -1.19 5.74 -12.05
C GLU A 27 -0.27 4.55 -12.36
N ALA A 28 1.04 4.72 -12.23
CA ALA A 28 2.01 3.65 -12.50
C ALA A 28 1.79 2.41 -11.61
N LEU A 29 1.47 2.61 -10.33
CA LEU A 29 1.19 1.52 -9.40
C LEU A 29 -0.19 0.88 -9.63
N SER A 30 -1.17 1.65 -10.14
CA SER A 30 -2.50 1.13 -10.47
C SER A 30 -2.52 0.23 -11.71
N LEU A 31 -1.48 0.27 -12.54
CA LEU A 31 -1.37 -0.58 -13.74
C LEU A 31 -1.09 -2.06 -13.41
N ASN A 32 -0.70 -2.36 -12.18
CA ASN A 32 -0.37 -3.71 -11.74
C ASN A 32 -1.32 -4.13 -10.60
N GLU A 33 -1.70 -5.40 -10.56
CA GLU A 33 -2.55 -5.92 -9.49
C GLU A 33 -1.83 -5.87 -8.12
N HIS A 34 -0.51 -6.07 -8.14
CA HIS A 34 0.34 -6.14 -6.96
C HIS A 34 1.67 -5.40 -7.21
N PHE A 35 2.24 -4.86 -6.14
CA PHE A 35 3.56 -4.23 -6.13
C PHE A 35 4.27 -4.49 -4.81
N TYR A 36 5.59 -4.43 -4.82
CA TYR A 36 6.38 -4.60 -3.60
C TYR A 36 6.66 -3.26 -2.95
N ILE A 37 6.52 -3.23 -1.62
CA ILE A 37 6.93 -2.09 -0.81
C ILE A 37 8.13 -2.53 0.01
N TRP A 38 9.18 -1.74 -0.09
CA TRP A 38 10.30 -1.84 0.82
C TRP A 38 10.11 -0.83 1.95
N GLU A 39 9.73 -1.32 3.13
CA GLU A 39 9.72 -0.52 4.35
C GLU A 39 10.84 -1.00 5.27
N ARG A 40 11.82 -0.13 5.49
CA ARG A 40 13.00 -0.39 6.34
C ARG A 40 13.80 -1.62 5.91
N ARG A 41 13.46 -2.80 6.43
CA ARG A 41 14.16 -4.09 6.21
C ARG A 41 13.21 -5.22 5.84
N ILE A 42 11.93 -4.92 5.65
CA ILE A 42 10.91 -5.89 5.26
C ILE A 42 10.44 -5.52 3.86
N ILE A 43 10.37 -6.53 2.99
CA ILE A 43 9.70 -6.44 1.70
C ILE A 43 8.31 -7.01 1.91
N GLY A 44 7.30 -6.17 1.74
CA GLY A 44 5.89 -6.58 1.73
C GLY A 44 5.34 -6.55 0.31
N GLU A 45 4.37 -7.41 0.04
CA GLU A 45 3.53 -7.29 -1.15
C GLU A 45 2.30 -6.43 -0.81
N ALA A 46 1.94 -5.52 -1.71
CA ALA A 46 0.83 -4.62 -1.55
C ALA A 46 0.01 -4.54 -2.84
N LYS A 47 -1.24 -4.11 -2.70
CA LYS A 47 -2.11 -3.76 -3.81
C LYS A 47 -2.89 -2.49 -3.48
N ILE A 48 -3.26 -1.75 -4.51
CA ILE A 48 -4.15 -0.59 -4.34
C ILE A 48 -5.57 -1.12 -4.16
N LEU A 49 -6.24 -0.66 -3.10
CA LEU A 49 -7.65 -0.96 -2.88
C LEU A 49 -8.51 0.12 -3.54
N SER A 50 -9.54 -0.30 -4.26
CA SER A 50 -10.57 0.62 -4.74
C SER A 50 -11.42 1.12 -3.56
N PRO A 51 -12.10 2.27 -3.69
CA PRO A 51 -13.02 2.75 -2.66
C PRO A 51 -14.08 1.72 -2.25
N GLU A 52 -14.55 0.91 -3.18
CA GLU A 52 -15.53 -0.15 -2.95
C GLU A 52 -14.93 -1.26 -2.06
N ALA A 53 -13.70 -1.68 -2.35
CA ALA A 53 -12.98 -2.67 -1.57
C ALA A 53 -12.69 -2.22 -0.13
N LEU A 54 -12.56 -0.91 0.11
CA LEU A 54 -12.40 -0.33 1.45
C LEU A 54 -13.71 -0.34 2.27
N THR A 55 -14.87 -0.43 1.60
CA THR A 55 -16.19 -0.31 2.25
C THR A 55 -16.87 -1.67 2.49
N GLY A 56 -16.23 -2.78 2.10
CA GLY A 56 -16.75 -4.13 2.33
C GLY A 56 -18.08 -4.43 1.62
N ARG A 57 -18.25 -3.93 0.39
CA ARG A 57 -19.36 -4.28 -0.51
C ARG A 57 -18.86 -4.71 -1.87
#